data_AF-A0A6M0RH14-F1
#
_entry.id   AF-A0A6M0RH14-F1
#
_cell.length_a   1.000
_cell.length_b   1.000
_cell.length_c   1.000
_cell.angle_alpha   90.00
_cell.angle_beta   90.00
_cell.angle_gamma   90.00
#
_symmetry.space_group_name_H-M   'P 1'
#
loop_
_entity.id
_entity.type
_entity.pdbx_description
1 polymer ?
#
loop_
_entity_poly.entity_id
_entity_poly.type
_entity_poly.pdbx_seq_one_letter_code
_entity_poly.pdbx_strand_id
1 'polypeptide(L)' 'MEENVLAIQGNDVYYGPKYIGSVCYKPYSKKGHWTAYLSTTTGDEVIGQYDTDVLAAEAVGKAAAAGVETNG' A
#
# COMPACT_ATOMS: atom_id res chain seq x y z
N MET A 1 -6.18 -22.48 7.04
CA MET A 1 -5.12 -21.61 6.50
C MET A 1 -5.79 -20.31 6.18
N GLU A 2 -5.64 -19.30 7.03
CA GLU A 2 -6.10 -17.96 6.66
C GLU A 2 -5.23 -17.51 5.49
N GLU A 3 -5.85 -17.37 4.34
CA GLU A 3 -5.21 -16.85 3.16
C GLU A 3 -4.77 -15.42 3.49
N ASN A 4 -3.47 -15.20 3.47
CA ASN A 4 -2.82 -13.91 3.60
C ASN A 4 -3.15 -13.05 2.36
N VAL A 5 -4.41 -12.69 2.19
CA VAL A 5 -4.89 -11.98 1.00
C VAL A 5 -4.66 -10.49 1.19
N LEU A 6 -4.02 -9.88 0.20
CA LEU A 6 -3.97 -8.44 0.05
C LEU A 6 -5.34 -7.96 -0.44
N ALA A 7 -6.02 -7.16 0.37
CA ALA A 7 -7.33 -6.61 0.02
C ALA A 7 -7.26 -5.09 -0.11
N ILE A 8 -7.89 -4.55 -1.15
CA ILE A 8 -8.10 -3.12 -1.35
C ILE A 8 -9.57 -2.83 -1.06
N GLN A 9 -9.84 -2.00 -0.04
CA GLN A 9 -11.20 -1.55 0.30
C GLN A 9 -11.27 -0.04 0.15
N GLY A 10 -11.86 0.41 -0.96
CA GLY A 10 -11.78 1.82 -1.35
C GLY A 10 -10.33 2.19 -1.68
N ASN A 11 -9.68 2.94 -0.79
CA ASN A 11 -8.27 3.32 -0.90
C ASN A 11 -7.37 2.58 0.10
N ASP A 12 -7.94 1.85 1.04
CA ASP A 12 -7.19 1.25 2.14
C ASP A 12 -6.71 -0.15 1.76
N VAL A 13 -5.47 -0.46 2.12
CA VAL A 13 -4.79 -1.72 1.85
C VAL A 13 -4.65 -2.52 3.14
N TYR A 14 -5.11 -3.76 3.11
CA TYR A 14 -5.10 -4.68 4.24
C TYR A 14 -4.34 -5.95 3.90
N TYR A 15 -3.71 -6.52 4.93
CA TYR A 15 -3.17 -7.87 4.93
C TYR A 15 -3.92 -8.69 5.98
N GLY A 16 -4.84 -9.56 5.53
CA GLY A 16 -5.84 -10.16 6.42
C GLY A 16 -6.68 -9.06 7.11
N PRO A 17 -6.86 -9.07 8.45
CA PRO A 17 -7.59 -8.02 9.16
C PRO A 17 -6.76 -6.76 9.46
N LYS A 18 -5.45 -6.75 9.15
CA LYS A 18 -4.53 -5.67 9.53
C LYS A 18 -4.45 -4.61 8.43
N TYR A 19 -4.73 -3.35 8.77
CA TYR A 19 -4.42 -2.20 7.91
C TYR A 19 -2.91 -2.02 7.80
N ILE A 20 -2.41 -1.88 6.58
CA ILE A 20 -0.97 -1.73 6.29
C ILE A 20 -0.63 -0.47 5.51
N GLY A 21 -1.63 0.24 4.98
CA GLY A 21 -1.40 1.46 4.21
C GLY A 21 -2.56 1.77 3.29
N SER A 22 -2.37 2.73 2.39
CA SER A 22 -3.41 3.17 1.47
C SER A 22 -2.85 3.49 0.08
N VAL A 23 -3.73 3.61 -0.90
CA VAL A 23 -3.42 4.05 -2.25
C VAL A 23 -4.26 5.27 -2.60
N CYS A 24 -3.68 6.26 -3.28
CA CYS A 24 -4.40 7.47 -3.68
C CYS A 24 -4.16 7.76 -5.15
N TYR A 25 -5.23 7.91 -5.93
CA TYR A 25 -5.13 8.39 -7.30
C TYR A 25 -4.88 9.90 -7.33
N LYS A 26 -3.80 10.31 -7.98
CA LYS A 26 -3.45 11.71 -8.22
C LYS A 26 -3.71 12.05 -9.70
N PRO A 27 -4.78 12.82 -10.00
CA PRO A 27 -5.04 13.26 -11.36
C PRO A 27 -4.05 14.36 -11.76
N TYR A 28 -3.07 14.04 -12.59
CA TYR A 28 -2.24 15.03 -13.29
C TYR A 28 -2.74 15.25 -14.72
N SER A 29 -2.48 16.43 -15.28
CA SER A 29 -3.08 16.95 -16.52
C SER A 29 -2.86 16.13 -17.82
N LYS A 30 -2.14 15.00 -17.78
CA LYS A 30 -1.85 14.15 -18.95
C LYS A 30 -2.03 12.65 -18.74
N LYS A 31 -1.65 12.13 -17.57
CA LYS A 31 -1.96 10.77 -17.08
C LYS A 31 -1.87 10.83 -15.55
N GLY A 32 -2.93 10.42 -14.85
CA GLY A 32 -2.85 10.29 -13.40
C GLY A 32 -2.06 9.04 -13.00
N HIS A 33 -1.66 8.99 -11.74
CA HIS A 33 -0.96 7.86 -11.14
C HIS A 33 -1.55 7.53 -9.78
N TRP A 34 -1.33 6.30 -9.32
CA TRP A 34 -1.67 5.84 -7.99
C TRP A 34 -0.45 5.92 -7.09
N THR A 35 -0.52 6.72 -6.04
CA THR A 35 0.52 6.83 -5.03
C THR A 35 0.27 5.79 -3.94
N ALA A 36 1.28 4.99 -3.63
CA ALA A 36 1.26 4.01 -2.54
C ALA A 36 1.78 4.63 -1.25
N TYR A 37 1.05 4.42 -0.16
CA TYR A 37 1.36 4.90 1.18
C TYR A 37 1.48 3.70 2.12
N LEU A 38 2.63 3.55 2.78
CA LEU A 38 2.84 2.57 3.84
C LEU A 38 2.48 3.21 5.18
N SER A 39 1.65 2.55 5.98
CA SER A 39 1.35 3.05 7.32
C SER A 39 2.44 2.63 8.30
N THR A 40 3.07 3.61 8.94
CA THR A 40 4.14 3.42 9.94
C THR A 40 3.72 3.99 11.29
N THR A 41 4.51 3.73 12.34
CA THR A 41 4.27 4.28 13.68
C THR A 41 4.38 5.81 13.75
N THR A 42 5.07 6.42 12.78
CA THR A 42 5.29 7.86 12.69
C THR A 42 4.35 8.55 11.68
N GLY A 43 3.48 7.79 11.00
CA GLY A 43 2.56 8.28 9.99
C GLY A 43 2.66 7.51 8.67
N ASP A 44 1.97 7.99 7.65
CA ASP A 44 1.97 7.35 6.33
C ASP A 44 3.16 7.83 5.48
N GLU A 45 3.97 6.88 5.00
CA GLU A 45 5.14 7.14 4.16
C GLU A 45 4.84 6.82 2.69
N VAL A 46 5.21 7.71 1.78
CA VAL A 46 5.10 7.45 0.34
C VAL A 46 6.20 6.48 -0.08
N ILE A 47 5.81 5.32 -0.57
CA ILE A 47 6.76 4.27 -1.01
C ILE A 47 6.87 4.17 -2.54
N GLY A 48 5.96 4.79 -3.29
CA GLY A 48 6.04 4.80 -4.75
C GLY A 48 4.82 5.37 -5.47
N GLN A 49 4.93 5.48 -6.79
CA GLN A 49 3.86 5.87 -7.70
C GLN A 49 3.74 4.82 -8.82
N TYR A 50 2.51 4.45 -9.16
CA TYR A 50 2.20 3.32 -10.03
C TYR A 50 1.08 3.65 -11.00
N ASP A 51 1.04 2.93 -12.11
CA ASP A 51 0.00 3.14 -13.14
C ASP A 51 -1.38 2.63 -12.70
N THR A 52 -1.42 1.67 -11.76
CA THR A 52 -2.66 1.06 -11.26
C THR A 52 -2.68 1.01 -9.73
N ASP A 53 -3.88 0.99 -9.17
CA ASP A 53 -4.16 0.76 -7.76
C ASP A 53 -3.64 -0.60 -7.28
N VAL A 54 -3.77 -1.64 -8.10
CA VAL A 54 -3.25 -2.98 -7.80
C VAL A 54 -1.74 -2.96 -7.60
N LEU A 55 -0.99 -2.36 -8.54
CA LEU A 55 0.48 -2.25 -8.41
C LEU A 55 0.89 -1.42 -7.18
N ALA A 56 0.15 -0.36 -6.89
CA ALA A 56 0.36 0.45 -5.70
C ALA A 56 0.12 -0.35 -4.41
N ALA A 57 -0.96 -1.13 -4.35
CA ALA A 57 -1.29 -1.96 -3.19
C ALA A 57 -0.30 -3.12 -3.00
N GLU A 58 0.14 -3.76 -4.08
CA GLU A 58 1.20 -4.78 -4.02
C GLU A 58 2.50 -4.20 -3.45
N ALA A 59 2.83 -2.95 -3.79
CA ALA A 59 3.98 -2.27 -3.22
C ALA A 59 3.83 -2.04 -1.72
N VAL A 60 2.64 -1.62 -1.26
CA VAL A 60 2.33 -1.49 0.18
C VAL A 60 2.50 -2.83 0.89
N GLY A 61 1.98 -3.92 0.32
CA GLY A 61 2.15 -5.28 0.85
C GLY A 61 3.61 -5.69 0.98
N LYS A 62 4.41 -5.47 -0.07
CA LYS A 62 5.85 -5.78 -0.07
C LYS A 62 6.63 -4.95 0.95
N ALA A 63 6.33 -3.65 1.04
CA ALA A 63 7.00 -2.76 1.97
C ALA A 63 6.64 -3.09 3.44
N ALA A 64 5.37 -3.42 3.70
CA ALA A 64 4.93 -3.87 5.02
C ALA A 64 5.59 -5.19 5.43
N ALA A 65 5.78 -6.13 4.50
CA ALA A 65 6.49 -7.38 4.77
C ALA A 65 7.99 -7.14 5.06
N ALA A 66 8.66 -6.30 4.27
CA ALA A 66 10.08 -5.98 4.45
C ALA A 66 10.35 -5.19 5.76
N GLY A 67 9.43 -4.31 6.17
CA GLY A 67 9.53 -3.57 7.44
C GLY A 67 9.37 -4.43 8.70
N VAL A 68 8.80 -5.64 8.57
CA VAL A 68 8.74 -6.62 9.65
C VAL A 68 10.10 -7.31 9.86
N GLU A 69 10.91 -7.47 8.81
CA GLU A 69 12.20 -8.17 8.88
C GLU A 69 13.33 -7.32 9.49
N THR A 70 13.19 -5.99 9.53
CA THR A 70 14.25 -5.08 10.03
C THR A 70 14.11 -4.70 11.51
N ASN A 71 13.02 -5.08 12.17
CA ASN A 71 12.77 -4.84 13.60
C ASN A 71 12.79 -6.12 14.45
N GLY A 72 13.41 -7.20 13.95
CA GLY A 72 13.61 -8.47 14.66
C GLY A 72 15.02 -8.62 15.22
#